data_AF-A0A537HF79-F1
#
_entry.id   AF-A0A537HF79-F1
#
_cell.length_a   1.000
_cell.length_b   1.000
_cell.length_c   1.000
_cell.angle_alpha   90.00
_cell.angle_beta   90.00
_cell.angle_gamma   90.00
#
_symmetry.space_group_name_H-M   'P 1'
#
loop_
_entity.id
_entity.type
_entity.pdbx_description
1 polymer ?
#
loop_
_entity_poly.entity_id
_entity_poly.type
_entity_poly.pdbx_seq_one_letter_code
_entity_poly.pdbx_strand_id
1 'polypeptide(L)'
;MSDRPICPSCGSGNPPTLSVCWKCGVTLPSTPTRQHPTPSITSLTTPATLSVSSSTFQSQPTSTPVQYPPIYTDDTSDTLHEMAETRRKLDTSHTRKGLVLLTISYTSIAIIIAASTIDLLWGLLASIADLIGIVGGLLVVVGRDSFGRAHSRNTSLCVVFFMISIVTITAGKILFGATLVLSQIPNGTITYGNTTSSTVNPYIILYITSMIATALTGLAVVFLTYALHRKTGRIILSVSYITLLALTVMMTALILQGFAIRSSIIVDLAYLQEMRYQYEILQLVTIIPTLAFAFSFYLALRRINNGEIPESTAQKTLPAY
;
A
#
# COMPACT_ATOMS: atom_id res chain seq x y z
N MET A 1 17.34 -6.09 25.37
CA MET A 1 16.31 -5.44 24.53
C MET A 1 15.42 -4.67 25.48
N SER A 2 15.42 -3.34 25.41
CA SER A 2 14.71 -2.48 26.36
C SER A 2 13.20 -2.56 26.10
N ASP A 3 12.40 -2.91 27.12
CA ASP A 3 10.95 -3.03 27.05
C ASP A 3 10.32 -1.68 26.67
N ARG A 4 9.96 -1.53 25.41
CA ARG A 4 9.26 -0.33 24.91
C ARG A 4 7.76 -0.49 25.17
N PRO A 5 7.09 0.39 25.92
CA PRO A 5 5.65 0.31 26.12
C PRO A 5 4.89 0.37 24.78
N ILE A 6 4.06 -0.63 24.54
CA ILE A 6 3.23 -0.74 23.33
C ILE A 6 1.91 -0.03 23.59
N CYS A 7 1.50 0.83 22.65
CA CYS A 7 0.22 1.53 22.78
C CYS A 7 -0.95 0.56 22.62
N PRO A 8 -1.89 0.50 23.59
CA PRO A 8 -3.03 -0.42 23.52
C PRO A 8 -4.01 -0.08 22.39
N SER A 9 -4.06 1.17 21.93
CA SER A 9 -5.00 1.60 20.88
C SER A 9 -4.48 1.44 19.45
N CYS A 10 -3.17 1.58 19.21
CA CYS A 10 -2.62 1.57 17.85
C CYS A 10 -1.43 0.63 17.65
N GLY A 11 -1.00 -0.09 18.69
CA GLY A 11 0.07 -1.08 18.63
C GLY A 11 1.47 -0.53 18.37
N SER A 12 1.69 0.79 18.38
CA SER A 12 3.02 1.35 18.19
C SER A 12 3.87 1.18 19.45
N GLY A 13 5.15 0.85 19.28
CA GLY A 13 6.14 0.94 20.36
C GLY A 13 6.47 2.40 20.67
N ASN A 14 6.49 2.74 21.95
CA ASN A 14 6.77 4.09 22.43
C ASN A 14 8.03 4.08 23.31
N PRO A 15 8.82 5.17 23.32
CA PRO A 15 9.83 5.40 24.35
C PRO A 15 9.26 5.25 25.77
N PRO A 16 10.02 4.69 26.73
CA PRO A 16 9.56 4.48 28.11
C PRO A 16 9.33 5.80 28.88
N THR A 17 9.81 6.92 28.36
CA THR A 17 9.66 8.26 28.96
C THR A 17 8.33 8.94 28.60
N LEU A 18 7.52 8.36 27.71
CA LEU A 18 6.27 8.97 27.26
C LEU A 18 5.07 8.50 28.09
N SER A 19 4.27 9.46 28.54
CA SER A 19 2.95 9.22 29.15
C SER A 19 1.82 9.14 28.12
N VAL A 20 2.10 9.49 26.85
CA VAL A 20 1.12 9.53 25.76
C VAL A 20 1.70 8.89 24.50
N CYS A 21 0.88 8.15 23.78
CA CYS A 21 1.28 7.50 22.54
C CYS A 21 1.57 8.55 21.46
N TRP A 22 2.82 8.56 20.97
CA TRP A 22 3.25 9.49 19.92
C TRP A 22 2.49 9.32 18.59
N LYS A 23 1.83 8.17 18.37
CA LYS A 23 1.11 7.87 17.12
C LYS A 23 -0.38 8.20 17.17
N CYS A 24 -1.03 8.02 18.32
CA CYS A 24 -2.50 8.15 18.42
C CYS A 24 -2.99 9.08 19.54
N GLY A 25 -2.09 9.65 20.35
CA GLY A 25 -2.44 10.58 21.42
C GLY A 25 -3.10 9.95 22.64
N VAL A 26 -3.22 8.62 22.71
CA VAL A 26 -3.81 7.91 23.86
C VAL A 26 -2.78 7.79 24.97
N THR A 27 -3.19 8.02 26.21
CA THR A 27 -2.34 7.86 27.40
C THR A 27 -1.80 6.44 27.51
N LEU A 28 -0.49 6.34 27.75
CA LEU A 28 0.18 5.07 27.97
C LEU A 28 0.08 4.70 29.45
N PRO A 29 -0.12 3.41 29.78
CA PRO A 29 -0.06 2.97 31.17
C PRO A 29 1.35 3.24 31.71
N SER A 30 1.45 4.13 32.70
CA SER A 30 2.70 4.45 33.37
C SER A 30 3.19 3.22 34.12
N THR A 31 4.32 2.65 33.69
CA THR A 31 5.00 1.61 34.45
C THR A 31 5.42 2.23 35.78
N PRO A 32 4.96 1.75 36.95
CA PRO A 32 5.33 2.36 38.22
C PRO A 32 6.83 2.21 38.41
N THR A 33 7.52 3.34 38.46
CA THR A 33 8.92 3.42 38.88
C THR A 33 9.03 2.73 40.23
N ARG A 34 9.88 1.69 40.31
CA ARG A 34 10.12 0.87 41.49
C ARG A 34 10.59 1.77 42.65
N GLN A 35 9.66 2.26 43.47
CA GLN A 35 9.97 3.02 44.68
C GLN A 35 10.65 2.07 45.67
N HIS A 36 11.91 2.35 46.02
CA HIS A 36 12.54 1.77 47.19
C HIS A 36 11.86 2.33 48.45
N PRO A 37 11.37 1.49 49.38
CA PRO A 37 10.71 1.97 50.58
C PRO A 37 11.74 2.58 51.55
N THR A 38 11.46 3.81 51.98
CA THR A 38 12.12 4.49 53.09
C THR A 38 11.56 3.94 54.41
N PRO A 39 12.36 3.62 55.43
CA PRO A 39 11.84 3.07 56.69
C PRO A 39 11.16 4.15 57.54
N SER A 40 10.00 3.79 58.08
CA SER A 40 9.17 4.63 58.96
C SER A 40 9.70 4.64 60.41
N ILE A 41 9.73 5.82 61.03
CA ILE A 41 10.01 6.02 62.46
C ILE A 41 8.65 6.23 63.15
N THR A 42 8.41 5.54 64.29
CA THR A 42 7.65 5.92 65.52
C THR A 42 7.17 4.61 66.22
N SER A 43 7.66 4.19 67.39
CA SER A 43 7.11 4.55 68.72
C SER A 43 7.86 3.80 69.87
N LEU A 44 7.87 4.42 71.06
CA LEU A 44 8.45 4.01 72.34
C LEU A 44 7.61 2.96 73.10
N THR A 45 8.22 1.93 73.75
CA THR A 45 8.19 1.62 75.23
C THR A 45 8.85 0.26 75.58
N THR A 46 9.49 0.20 76.76
CA THR A 46 10.43 -0.78 77.39
C THR A 46 9.75 -1.89 78.24
N PRO A 47 10.46 -2.81 78.98
CA PRO A 47 11.83 -3.38 78.88
C PRO A 47 11.94 -4.93 79.10
N ALA A 48 13.05 -5.57 78.69
CA ALA A 48 13.68 -6.72 79.40
C ALA A 48 15.06 -7.12 78.81
N THR A 49 16.11 -6.89 79.61
CA THR A 49 17.39 -7.62 79.83
C THR A 49 18.19 -8.38 78.73
N LEU A 50 19.49 -7.98 78.65
CA LEU A 50 20.76 -8.73 78.40
C LEU A 50 20.95 -9.31 76.97
N SER A 51 22.06 -9.16 76.24
CA SER A 51 23.50 -8.97 76.57
C SER A 51 24.34 -8.77 75.28
N VAL A 52 25.45 -8.00 75.36
CA VAL A 52 26.71 -8.09 74.55
C VAL A 52 26.62 -7.63 73.07
N SER A 53 27.49 -6.81 72.45
CA SER A 53 28.76 -6.14 72.78
C SER A 53 28.99 -4.93 71.83
N SER A 54 29.82 -4.00 72.30
CA SER A 54 30.31 -2.77 71.68
C SER A 54 31.14 -2.95 70.40
N SER A 55 30.92 -2.06 69.43
CA SER A 55 31.94 -1.64 68.45
C SER A 55 31.75 -0.16 68.13
N THR A 56 32.87 0.54 68.14
CA THR A 56 33.03 1.98 68.35
C THR A 56 32.88 2.77 67.04
N PHE A 57 32.42 4.01 67.22
CA PHE A 57 32.35 5.12 66.28
C PHE A 57 33.49 5.21 65.24
N GLN A 58 33.12 5.50 63.99
CA GLN A 58 33.89 6.42 63.15
C GLN A 58 32.93 7.36 62.41
N SER A 59 32.89 8.61 62.86
CA SER A 59 32.15 9.72 62.29
C SER A 59 32.83 10.20 61.00
N GLN A 60 32.13 10.13 59.87
CA GLN A 60 32.55 10.71 58.60
C GLN A 60 31.81 12.05 58.38
N PRO A 61 32.48 13.13 57.95
CA PRO A 61 31.92 14.47 57.97
C PRO A 61 30.83 14.67 56.91
N THR A 62 29.76 15.31 57.36
CA THR A 62 28.66 15.86 56.58
C THR A 62 29.18 16.79 55.48
N SER A 63 29.15 16.35 54.23
CA SER A 63 29.14 17.24 53.08
C SER A 63 27.71 17.72 52.82
N THR A 64 27.55 19.02 52.61
CA THR A 64 26.29 19.64 52.22
C THR A 64 25.83 19.06 50.87
N PRO A 65 24.53 18.75 50.69
CA PRO A 65 24.04 18.36 49.38
C PRO A 65 24.10 19.59 48.47
N VAL A 66 24.98 19.53 47.47
CA VAL A 66 24.98 20.47 46.36
C VAL A 66 23.63 20.34 45.66
N GLN A 67 22.79 21.37 45.76
CA GLN A 67 21.62 21.51 44.91
C GLN A 67 22.12 21.66 43.47
N TYR A 68 22.00 20.59 42.69
CA TYR A 68 21.99 20.72 41.24
C TYR A 68 20.72 21.47 40.86
N PRO A 69 20.79 22.64 40.19
CA PRO A 69 19.61 23.18 39.55
C PRO A 69 19.10 22.13 38.54
N PRO A 70 17.79 21.87 38.47
CA PRO A 70 17.25 21.00 37.44
C PRO A 70 17.62 21.58 36.07
N ILE A 71 18.46 20.86 35.36
CA ILE A 71 18.85 21.15 33.99
C ILE A 71 17.59 20.98 33.13
N TYR A 72 17.15 22.09 32.54
CA TYR A 72 16.25 22.21 31.40
C TYR A 72 15.18 21.11 31.27
N THR A 73 13.99 21.41 31.78
CA THR A 73 12.75 20.93 31.17
C THR A 73 12.59 21.62 29.81
N ASP A 74 13.38 21.19 28.82
CA ASP A 74 13.06 21.49 27.43
C ASP A 74 11.82 20.69 27.04
N ASP A 75 10.93 21.40 26.38
CA ASP A 75 9.54 21.07 26.16
C ASP A 75 9.39 19.72 25.43
N THR A 76 8.94 18.69 26.16
CA THR A 76 8.53 17.41 25.55
C THR A 76 7.47 17.61 24.46
N SER A 77 6.74 18.73 24.48
CA SER A 77 5.78 19.09 23.44
C SER A 77 6.47 19.57 22.15
N ASP A 78 7.54 20.37 22.24
CA ASP A 78 8.30 20.86 21.08
C ASP A 78 9.00 19.71 20.34
N THR A 79 9.62 18.79 21.07
CA THR A 79 10.26 17.61 20.46
C THR A 79 9.25 16.69 19.76
N LEU A 80 8.04 16.53 20.31
CA LEU A 80 6.97 15.76 19.67
C LEU A 80 6.43 16.45 18.41
N HIS A 81 6.28 17.78 18.46
CA HIS A 81 5.85 18.57 17.31
C HIS A 81 6.88 18.47 16.17
N GLU A 82 8.17 18.63 16.47
CA GLU A 82 9.25 18.52 15.49
C GLU A 82 9.32 17.12 14.84
N MET A 83 9.17 16.05 15.64
CA MET A 83 9.13 14.68 15.12
C MET A 83 7.91 14.45 14.23
N ALA A 84 6.73 14.98 14.59
CA ALA A 84 5.52 14.87 13.78
C ALA A 84 5.64 15.62 12.46
N GLU A 85 6.24 16.81 12.46
CA GLU A 85 6.50 17.59 11.25
C GLU A 85 7.52 16.91 10.33
N THR A 86 8.59 16.38 10.89
CA THR A 86 9.62 15.64 10.13
C THR A 86 9.01 14.41 9.45
N ARG A 87 8.17 13.65 10.17
CA ARG A 87 7.44 12.52 9.60
C ARG A 87 6.48 12.95 8.50
N ARG A 88 5.73 14.03 8.69
CA ARG A 88 4.82 14.57 7.67
C ARG A 88 5.57 14.94 6.39
N LYS A 89 6.73 15.59 6.51
CA LYS A 89 7.59 15.94 5.36
C LYS A 89 8.08 14.68 4.65
N LEU A 90 8.51 13.66 5.41
CA LEU A 90 8.93 12.37 4.86
C LEU A 90 7.78 11.68 4.11
N ASP A 91 6.63 11.49 4.74
CA ASP A 91 5.46 10.83 4.15
C ASP A 91 4.99 11.56 2.88
N THR A 92 4.99 12.89 2.89
CA THR A 92 4.68 13.72 1.71
C THR A 92 5.68 13.48 0.58
N SER A 93 6.97 13.37 0.90
CA SER A 93 8.03 13.09 -0.08
C SER A 93 7.90 11.70 -0.70
N HIS A 94 7.48 10.70 0.08
CA HIS A 94 7.23 9.34 -0.40
C HIS A 94 6.05 9.33 -1.38
N THR A 95 4.92 9.92 -1.01
CA THR A 95 3.75 10.02 -1.91
C THR A 95 4.07 10.82 -3.18
N ARG A 96 4.84 11.89 -3.07
CA ARG A 96 5.30 12.69 -4.22
C ARG A 96 6.12 11.84 -5.19
N LYS A 97 7.15 11.13 -4.70
CA LYS A 97 7.97 10.23 -5.51
C LYS A 97 7.13 9.10 -6.12
N GLY A 98 6.20 8.54 -5.34
CA GLY A 98 5.29 7.49 -5.80
C GLY A 98 4.41 7.91 -6.98
N LEU A 99 3.81 9.11 -6.91
CA LEU A 99 3.02 9.67 -8.01
C LEU A 99 3.84 9.94 -9.27
N VAL A 100 5.10 10.37 -9.12
CA VAL A 100 6.01 10.53 -10.26
C VAL A 100 6.25 9.17 -10.95
N LEU A 101 6.55 8.13 -10.18
CA LEU A 101 6.77 6.78 -10.73
C LEU A 101 5.50 6.22 -11.39
N LEU A 102 4.33 6.42 -10.80
CA LEU A 102 3.05 6.03 -11.40
C LEU A 102 2.79 6.76 -12.73
N THR A 103 3.07 8.06 -12.78
CA THR A 103 2.94 8.86 -14.01
C THR A 103 3.86 8.31 -15.10
N ILE A 104 5.15 8.11 -14.77
CA ILE A 104 6.14 7.57 -15.70
C ILE A 104 5.69 6.19 -16.19
N SER A 105 5.36 5.27 -15.28
CA SER A 105 4.89 3.91 -15.59
C SER A 105 3.75 3.91 -16.62
N TYR A 106 2.67 4.66 -16.36
CA TYR A 106 1.50 4.69 -17.26
C TYR A 106 1.80 5.37 -18.59
N THR A 107 2.64 6.42 -18.62
CA THR A 107 3.09 7.02 -19.89
C THR A 107 3.97 6.07 -20.70
N SER A 108 4.87 5.32 -20.04
CA SER A 108 5.70 4.32 -20.70
C SER A 108 4.85 3.19 -21.28
N ILE A 109 3.83 2.72 -20.55
CA ILE A 109 2.88 1.72 -21.04
C ILE A 109 2.15 2.23 -22.29
N ALA A 110 1.67 3.47 -22.29
CA ALA A 110 1.02 4.08 -23.44
C ALA A 110 1.94 4.16 -24.68
N ILE A 111 3.21 4.52 -24.49
CA ILE A 111 4.22 4.56 -25.56
C ILE A 111 4.50 3.16 -26.11
N ILE A 112 4.62 2.16 -25.23
CA ILE A 112 4.83 0.76 -25.62
C ILE A 112 3.67 0.24 -26.47
N ILE A 113 2.42 0.56 -26.07
CA ILE A 113 1.23 0.20 -26.85
C ILE A 113 1.25 0.87 -28.23
N ALA A 114 1.62 2.16 -28.30
CA ALA A 114 1.69 2.91 -29.55
C ALA A 114 2.75 2.37 -30.52
N ALA A 115 3.84 1.80 -30.02
CA ALA A 115 4.91 1.24 -30.85
C ALA A 115 4.49 -0.05 -31.60
N SER A 116 3.38 -0.69 -31.20
CA SER A 116 2.62 -1.73 -31.92
C SER A 116 3.38 -2.95 -32.49
N THR A 117 4.61 -3.24 -32.05
CA THR A 117 5.28 -4.50 -32.40
C THR A 117 5.48 -5.35 -31.14
N ILE A 118 4.75 -6.46 -31.08
CA ILE A 118 4.77 -7.40 -29.93
C ILE A 118 5.99 -8.31 -30.06
N ASP A 119 7.19 -7.74 -30.00
CA ASP A 119 8.40 -8.52 -29.79
C ASP A 119 8.59 -8.82 -28.31
N LEU A 120 9.23 -9.96 -28.00
CA LEU A 120 9.60 -10.38 -26.65
C LEU A 120 10.27 -9.24 -25.84
N LEU A 121 11.05 -8.40 -26.53
CA LEU A 121 11.71 -7.22 -25.96
C LEU A 121 10.71 -6.20 -25.40
N TRP A 122 9.64 -5.90 -26.13
CA TRP A 122 8.60 -4.98 -25.68
C TRP A 122 7.76 -5.54 -24.53
N GLY A 123 7.55 -6.86 -24.52
CA GLY A 123 6.96 -7.55 -23.35
C GLY A 123 7.80 -7.36 -22.08
N LEU A 124 9.13 -7.42 -22.20
CA LEU A 124 10.05 -7.14 -21.10
C LEU A 124 9.96 -5.67 -20.66
N LEU A 125 9.96 -4.71 -21.60
CA LEU A 125 9.78 -3.28 -21.29
C LEU A 125 8.45 -3.00 -20.58
N ALA A 126 7.36 -3.64 -21.02
CA ALA A 126 6.06 -3.51 -20.37
C ALA A 126 6.09 -4.04 -18.92
N SER A 127 6.79 -5.16 -18.69
CA SER A 127 6.96 -5.69 -17.33
C SER A 127 7.79 -4.77 -16.42
N ILE A 128 8.82 -4.10 -16.97
CA ILE A 128 9.60 -3.10 -16.23
C ILE A 128 8.71 -1.90 -15.89
N ALA A 129 7.91 -1.41 -16.84
CA ALA A 129 7.00 -0.30 -16.60
C ALA A 129 5.96 -0.64 -15.51
N ASP A 130 5.45 -1.87 -15.50
CA ASP A 130 4.54 -2.36 -14.45
C ASP A 130 5.25 -2.42 -13.09
N LEU A 131 6.48 -2.93 -13.02
CA LEU A 131 7.28 -2.95 -11.80
C LEU A 131 7.51 -1.54 -11.23
N ILE A 132 7.81 -0.56 -12.10
CA ILE A 132 7.92 0.85 -11.71
C ILE A 132 6.59 1.35 -11.12
N GLY A 133 5.46 0.96 -11.73
CA GLY A 133 4.12 1.26 -11.23
C GLY A 133 3.85 0.68 -9.85
N ILE A 134 4.26 -0.57 -9.61
CA ILE A 134 4.14 -1.24 -8.30
C ILE A 134 4.96 -0.50 -7.23
N VAL A 135 6.22 -0.16 -7.52
CA VAL A 135 7.08 0.61 -6.60
C VAL A 135 6.47 1.98 -6.34
N GLY A 136 5.96 2.65 -7.38
CA GLY A 136 5.27 3.93 -7.26
C GLY A 136 4.05 3.85 -6.34
N GLY A 137 3.20 2.84 -6.53
CA GLY A 137 2.04 2.59 -5.68
C GLY A 137 2.43 2.32 -4.23
N LEU A 138 3.46 1.52 -3.99
CA LEU A 138 3.95 1.21 -2.64
C LEU A 138 4.46 2.46 -1.92
N LEU A 139 5.15 3.36 -2.61
CA LEU A 139 5.58 4.64 -2.03
C LEU A 139 4.38 5.52 -1.61
N VAL A 140 3.30 5.55 -2.40
CA VAL A 140 2.05 6.23 -2.02
C VAL A 140 1.41 5.56 -0.80
N VAL A 141 1.45 4.23 -0.73
CA VAL A 141 0.93 3.48 0.43
C VAL A 141 1.70 3.80 1.71
N VAL A 142 3.02 3.92 1.63
CA VAL A 142 3.87 4.29 2.78
C VAL A 142 3.57 5.71 3.27
N GLY A 143 3.38 6.66 2.37
CA GLY A 143 3.10 8.07 2.72
C GLY A 143 1.67 8.35 3.20
N ARG A 144 0.81 7.32 3.33
CA ARG A 144 -0.63 7.48 3.53
C ARG A 144 -1.06 8.22 4.81
N ASP A 145 -0.23 8.19 5.85
CA ASP A 145 -0.59 8.69 7.18
C ASP A 145 -0.71 10.23 7.20
N SER A 146 0.00 10.93 6.30
CA SER A 146 0.02 12.40 6.25
C SER A 146 -1.18 13.05 5.54
N PHE A 147 -1.97 12.29 4.79
CA PHE A 147 -3.09 12.79 3.95
C PHE A 147 -4.48 12.55 4.56
N GLY A 148 -4.53 12.26 5.86
CA GLY A 148 -5.76 12.11 6.63
C GLY A 148 -6.44 10.74 6.55
N ARG A 149 -7.46 10.54 7.40
CA ARG A 149 -8.11 9.25 7.61
C ARG A 149 -8.82 8.70 6.37
N ALA A 150 -9.35 9.58 5.52
CA ALA A 150 -10.00 9.19 4.27
C ALA A 150 -9.01 8.57 3.28
N HIS A 151 -7.82 9.16 3.11
CA HIS A 151 -6.79 8.59 2.26
C HIS A 151 -6.27 7.27 2.83
N SER A 152 -5.94 7.23 4.13
CA SER A 152 -5.49 5.98 4.78
C SER A 152 -6.48 4.81 4.62
N ARG A 153 -7.79 5.07 4.76
CA ARG A 153 -8.85 4.06 4.53
C ARG A 153 -8.87 3.60 3.07
N ASN A 154 -8.83 4.52 2.12
CA ASN A 154 -8.85 4.18 0.70
C ASN A 154 -7.59 3.41 0.28
N THR A 155 -6.42 3.77 0.84
CA THR A 155 -5.17 3.05 0.64
C THR A 155 -5.24 1.63 1.20
N SER A 156 -5.90 1.41 2.33
CA SER A 156 -6.15 0.06 2.85
C SER A 156 -7.00 -0.78 1.87
N LEU A 157 -8.08 -0.20 1.32
CA LEU A 157 -8.91 -0.85 0.30
C LEU A 157 -8.11 -1.14 -0.97
N CYS A 158 -7.26 -0.22 -1.42
CA CYS A 158 -6.36 -0.43 -2.56
C CYS A 158 -5.50 -1.68 -2.37
N VAL A 159 -4.87 -1.85 -1.20
CA VAL A 159 -4.03 -3.02 -0.91
C VAL A 159 -4.86 -4.30 -0.99
N VAL A 160 -6.08 -4.32 -0.46
CA VAL A 160 -6.97 -5.49 -0.53
C VAL A 160 -7.29 -5.84 -1.99
N PHE A 161 -7.74 -4.88 -2.80
CA PHE A 161 -8.07 -5.13 -4.21
C PHE A 161 -6.84 -5.56 -5.03
N PHE A 162 -5.67 -4.99 -4.75
CA PHE A 162 -4.42 -5.36 -5.41
C PHE A 162 -4.01 -6.80 -5.06
N MET A 163 -4.12 -7.21 -3.80
CA MET A 163 -3.85 -8.59 -3.38
C MET A 163 -4.82 -9.59 -4.03
N ILE A 164 -6.12 -9.27 -4.08
CA ILE A 164 -7.11 -10.12 -4.75
C ILE A 164 -6.79 -10.23 -6.25
N SER A 165 -6.37 -9.13 -6.88
CA SER A 165 -5.95 -9.14 -8.29
C SER A 165 -4.76 -10.08 -8.54
N ILE A 166 -3.70 -9.99 -7.70
CA ILE A 166 -2.53 -10.88 -7.79
C ILE A 166 -2.93 -12.35 -7.64
N VAL A 167 -3.77 -12.66 -6.64
CA VAL A 167 -4.26 -14.04 -6.43
C VAL A 167 -5.05 -14.51 -7.63
N THR A 168 -5.93 -13.66 -8.19
CA THR A 168 -6.78 -14.00 -9.35
C THR A 168 -5.93 -14.31 -10.59
N ILE A 169 -4.97 -13.44 -10.94
CA ILE A 169 -4.12 -13.65 -12.12
C ILE A 169 -3.20 -14.86 -11.95
N THR A 170 -2.67 -15.07 -10.74
CA THR A 170 -1.78 -16.20 -10.43
C THR A 170 -2.54 -17.53 -10.51
N ALA A 171 -3.72 -17.60 -9.87
CA ALA A 171 -4.58 -18.78 -9.95
C ALA A 171 -5.02 -19.07 -11.39
N GLY A 172 -5.35 -18.03 -12.17
CA GLY A 172 -5.68 -18.16 -13.58
C GLY A 172 -4.55 -18.75 -14.42
N LYS A 173 -3.31 -18.28 -14.23
CA LYS A 173 -2.12 -18.82 -14.91
C LYS A 173 -1.82 -20.26 -14.51
N ILE A 174 -1.97 -20.61 -13.23
CA ILE A 174 -1.78 -21.99 -12.75
C ILE A 174 -2.82 -22.91 -13.39
N LEU A 175 -4.10 -22.50 -13.38
CA LEU A 175 -5.18 -23.29 -13.96
C LEU A 175 -5.03 -23.43 -15.48
N PHE A 176 -4.61 -22.36 -16.16
CA PHE A 176 -4.20 -22.39 -17.57
C PHE A 176 -3.07 -23.41 -17.82
N GLY A 177 -1.99 -23.36 -17.04
CA GLY A 177 -0.88 -24.30 -17.17
C GLY A 177 -1.30 -25.75 -16.94
N ALA A 178 -2.09 -26.01 -15.90
CA ALA A 178 -2.61 -27.34 -15.59
C ALA A 178 -3.51 -27.88 -16.72
N THR A 179 -4.43 -27.06 -17.22
CA THR A 179 -5.33 -27.44 -18.33
C THR A 179 -4.58 -27.65 -19.65
N LEU A 180 -3.51 -26.88 -19.89
CA LEU A 180 -2.63 -27.08 -21.04
C LEU A 180 -1.85 -28.41 -20.96
N VAL A 181 -1.28 -28.74 -19.80
CA VAL A 181 -0.56 -30.02 -19.59
C VAL A 181 -1.51 -31.21 -19.71
N LEU A 182 -2.71 -31.12 -19.14
CA LEU A 182 -3.73 -32.17 -19.20
C LEU A 182 -4.32 -32.38 -20.61
N SER A 183 -4.22 -31.39 -21.50
CA SER A 183 -4.69 -31.50 -22.89
C SER A 183 -3.67 -32.12 -23.85
N GLN A 184 -2.44 -32.42 -23.40
CA GLN A 184 -1.44 -33.15 -24.18
C GLN A 184 -1.49 -34.66 -23.86
N ILE A 185 -2.16 -35.46 -24.71
CA ILE A 185 -2.21 -36.94 -24.67
C ILE A 185 -1.55 -37.46 -25.98
N PRO A 186 -0.78 -38.58 -25.96
CA PRO A 186 0.66 -38.69 -26.20
C PRO A 186 1.11 -38.73 -27.68
N ASN A 187 0.31 -38.26 -28.65
CA ASN A 187 0.61 -38.40 -30.09
C ASN A 187 0.77 -37.07 -30.84
N GLY A 188 1.22 -36.01 -30.17
CA GLY A 188 1.60 -34.74 -30.82
C GLY A 188 0.46 -33.97 -31.50
N THR A 189 -0.79 -34.38 -31.28
CA THR A 189 -1.98 -33.72 -31.83
C THR A 189 -2.77 -33.13 -30.68
N ILE A 190 -2.94 -31.81 -30.66
CA ILE A 190 -3.84 -31.14 -29.71
C ILE A 190 -5.27 -31.48 -30.16
N THR A 191 -5.84 -32.56 -29.64
CA THR A 191 -7.23 -32.91 -29.87
C THR A 191 -8.07 -32.08 -28.90
N TYR A 192 -8.58 -30.93 -29.35
CA TYR A 192 -9.71 -30.29 -28.69
C TYR A 192 -10.89 -31.25 -28.84
N GLY A 193 -11.20 -31.99 -27.77
CA GLY A 193 -12.09 -33.14 -27.81
C GLY A 193 -13.45 -32.79 -28.41
N ASN A 194 -13.78 -33.44 -29.53
CA ASN A 194 -15.11 -33.43 -30.15
C ASN A 194 -16.03 -34.49 -29.51
N THR A 195 -15.83 -34.77 -28.23
CA THR A 195 -16.62 -35.71 -27.44
C THR A 195 -17.15 -34.94 -26.25
N THR A 196 -18.48 -34.79 -26.18
CA THR A 196 -19.43 -34.50 -25.09
C THR A 196 -18.99 -34.21 -23.63
N SER A 197 -17.72 -34.29 -23.25
CA SER A 197 -17.14 -33.74 -22.03
C SER A 197 -16.70 -32.29 -22.24
N SER A 198 -17.21 -31.42 -21.37
CA SER A 198 -16.97 -29.99 -21.23
C SER A 198 -15.49 -29.61 -20.99
N THR A 199 -14.61 -29.84 -21.96
CA THR A 199 -13.21 -29.42 -21.87
C THR A 199 -13.15 -27.91 -22.06
N VAL A 200 -13.13 -27.16 -20.96
CA VAL A 200 -12.98 -25.70 -20.98
C VAL A 200 -11.68 -25.35 -21.70
N ASN A 201 -11.76 -24.57 -22.78
CA ASN A 201 -10.58 -24.13 -23.50
C ASN A 201 -9.63 -23.37 -22.53
N PRO A 202 -8.38 -23.81 -22.37
CA PRO A 202 -7.46 -23.25 -21.38
C PRO A 202 -7.27 -21.74 -21.56
N TYR A 203 -7.27 -21.27 -22.80
CA TYR A 203 -7.12 -19.85 -23.11
C TYR A 203 -8.29 -19.01 -22.58
N ILE A 204 -9.52 -19.53 -22.58
CA ILE A 204 -10.70 -18.84 -22.01
C ILE A 204 -10.46 -18.51 -20.53
N ILE A 205 -9.90 -19.46 -19.77
CA ILE A 205 -9.56 -19.28 -18.35
C ILE A 205 -8.55 -18.13 -18.19
N LEU A 206 -7.49 -18.13 -19.01
CA LEU A 206 -6.47 -17.08 -18.97
C LEU A 206 -7.04 -15.69 -19.26
N TYR A 207 -7.88 -15.57 -20.30
CA TYR A 207 -8.45 -14.27 -20.68
C TYR A 207 -9.48 -13.74 -19.67
N ILE A 208 -10.37 -14.60 -19.16
CA ILE A 208 -11.35 -14.19 -18.14
C ILE A 208 -10.64 -13.77 -16.85
N THR A 209 -9.66 -14.55 -16.38
CA THR A 209 -8.92 -14.20 -15.16
C THR A 209 -8.07 -12.94 -15.33
N SER A 210 -7.50 -12.71 -16.52
CA SER A 210 -6.82 -11.46 -16.87
C SER A 210 -7.76 -10.26 -16.87
N MET A 211 -8.97 -10.40 -17.42
CA MET A 211 -10.00 -9.36 -17.42
C MET A 211 -10.38 -8.96 -15.98
N ILE A 212 -10.65 -9.96 -15.13
CA ILE A 212 -11.01 -9.74 -13.71
C ILE A 212 -9.84 -9.06 -12.96
N ALA A 213 -8.62 -9.57 -13.12
CA ALA A 213 -7.45 -9.00 -12.47
C ALA A 213 -7.21 -7.54 -12.90
N THR A 214 -7.33 -7.24 -14.20
CA THR A 214 -7.18 -5.87 -14.72
C THR A 214 -8.24 -4.94 -14.14
N ALA A 215 -9.50 -5.38 -14.05
CA ALA A 215 -10.58 -4.60 -13.46
C ALA A 215 -10.32 -4.30 -11.96
N LEU A 216 -9.80 -5.27 -11.21
CA LEU A 216 -9.45 -5.12 -9.80
C LEU A 216 -8.23 -4.21 -9.59
N THR A 217 -7.20 -4.35 -10.43
CA THR A 217 -6.01 -3.48 -10.39
C THR A 217 -6.39 -2.03 -10.71
N GLY A 218 -7.21 -1.80 -11.73
CA GLY A 218 -7.70 -0.45 -12.06
C GLY A 218 -8.49 0.17 -10.90
N LEU A 219 -9.31 -0.64 -10.22
CA LEU A 219 -10.08 -0.20 -9.05
C LEU A 219 -9.16 0.12 -7.85
N ALA A 220 -8.13 -0.69 -7.61
CA ALA A 220 -7.11 -0.41 -6.61
C ALA A 220 -6.45 0.96 -6.85
N VAL A 221 -6.04 1.23 -8.09
CA VAL A 221 -5.44 2.51 -8.52
C VAL A 221 -6.38 3.70 -8.31
N VAL A 222 -7.67 3.52 -8.59
CA VAL A 222 -8.69 4.56 -8.32
C VAL A 222 -8.72 4.86 -6.82
N PHE A 223 -8.87 3.84 -5.96
CA PHE A 223 -8.91 4.05 -4.51
C PHE A 223 -7.63 4.69 -3.97
N LEU A 224 -6.47 4.25 -4.44
CA LEU A 224 -5.16 4.76 -4.03
C LEU A 224 -5.08 6.28 -4.13
N THR A 225 -5.55 6.82 -5.26
CA THR A 225 -5.35 8.25 -5.57
C THR A 225 -6.60 9.09 -5.37
N TYR A 226 -7.78 8.48 -5.17
CA TYR A 226 -9.07 9.19 -5.09
C TYR A 226 -9.07 10.37 -4.10
N ALA A 227 -8.56 10.14 -2.89
CA ALA A 227 -8.53 11.16 -1.83
C ALA A 227 -7.57 12.32 -2.12
N LEU A 228 -6.55 12.10 -2.96
CA LEU A 228 -5.56 13.11 -3.34
C LEU A 228 -6.10 14.10 -4.39
N HIS A 229 -7.21 13.79 -5.05
CA HIS A 229 -7.77 14.59 -6.14
C HIS A 229 -8.88 15.56 -5.68
N ARG A 230 -8.97 16.71 -6.37
CA ARG A 230 -10.17 17.59 -6.37
C ARG A 230 -11.30 16.96 -7.19
N LYS A 231 -12.48 17.60 -7.22
CA LYS A 231 -13.64 17.17 -8.02
C LYS A 231 -13.27 16.84 -9.48
N THR A 232 -12.56 17.73 -10.18
CA THR A 232 -12.14 17.52 -11.58
C THR A 232 -11.24 16.30 -11.76
N GLY A 233 -10.23 16.14 -10.89
CA GLY A 233 -9.33 14.99 -10.95
C GLY A 233 -10.03 13.66 -10.68
N ARG A 234 -11.02 13.65 -9.77
CA ARG A 234 -11.84 12.46 -9.50
C ARG A 234 -12.70 12.07 -10.70
N ILE A 235 -13.25 13.04 -11.43
CA ILE A 235 -14.03 12.77 -12.65
C ILE A 235 -13.13 12.13 -13.70
N ILE A 236 -11.95 12.70 -13.96
CA ILE A 236 -10.99 12.14 -14.92
C ILE A 236 -10.61 10.72 -14.51
N LEU A 237 -10.23 10.50 -13.24
CA LEU A 237 -9.86 9.19 -12.71
C LEU A 237 -10.98 8.14 -12.91
N SER A 238 -12.22 8.49 -12.60
CA SER A 238 -13.37 7.59 -12.78
C SER A 238 -13.68 7.30 -14.24
N VAL A 239 -13.63 8.31 -15.11
CA VAL A 239 -13.87 8.14 -16.55
C VAL A 239 -12.79 7.26 -17.17
N SER A 240 -11.51 7.49 -16.83
CA SER A 240 -10.40 6.63 -17.27
C SER A 240 -10.62 5.17 -16.88
N TYR A 241 -11.09 4.92 -15.65
CA TYR A 241 -11.38 3.57 -15.18
C TYR A 241 -12.55 2.92 -15.93
N ILE A 242 -13.66 3.64 -16.13
CA ILE A 242 -14.82 3.11 -16.85
C ILE A 242 -14.46 2.79 -18.30
N THR A 243 -13.71 3.68 -18.96
CA THR A 243 -13.23 3.47 -20.33
C THR A 243 -12.27 2.29 -20.42
N LEU A 244 -11.33 2.16 -19.46
CA LEU A 244 -10.43 1.01 -19.37
C LEU A 244 -11.23 -0.30 -19.22
N LEU A 245 -12.22 -0.32 -18.34
CA LEU A 245 -13.06 -1.49 -18.10
C LEU A 245 -13.84 -1.89 -19.36
N ALA A 246 -14.50 -0.92 -20.01
CA ALA A 246 -15.23 -1.15 -21.24
C ALA A 246 -14.34 -1.73 -22.35
N LEU A 247 -13.15 -1.16 -22.55
CA LEU A 247 -12.18 -1.67 -23.54
C LEU A 247 -11.68 -3.07 -23.18
N THR A 248 -11.40 -3.33 -21.90
CA THR A 248 -10.97 -4.66 -21.43
C THR A 248 -12.05 -5.72 -21.68
N VAL A 249 -13.33 -5.39 -21.43
CA VAL A 249 -14.46 -6.28 -21.71
C VAL A 249 -14.62 -6.51 -23.21
N MET A 250 -14.56 -5.46 -24.05
CA MET A 250 -14.65 -5.59 -25.50
C MET A 250 -13.51 -6.44 -26.08
N MET A 251 -12.27 -6.22 -25.62
CA MET A 251 -11.11 -7.04 -26.00
C MET A 251 -11.32 -8.51 -25.65
N THR A 252 -11.78 -8.77 -24.43
CA THR A 252 -12.03 -10.14 -23.96
C THR A 252 -13.15 -10.80 -24.78
N ALA A 253 -14.22 -10.06 -25.09
CA ALA A 253 -15.31 -10.55 -25.93
C ALA A 253 -14.85 -10.90 -27.35
N LEU A 254 -14.04 -10.05 -27.97
CA LEU A 254 -13.48 -10.28 -29.31
C LEU A 254 -12.64 -11.56 -29.37
N ILE A 255 -11.81 -11.78 -28.35
CA ILE A 255 -11.00 -12.99 -28.24
C ILE A 255 -11.87 -14.24 -28.03
N LEU A 256 -12.90 -14.14 -27.19
CA LEU A 256 -13.85 -15.23 -26.95
C LEU A 256 -14.61 -15.62 -28.23
N GLN A 257 -15.01 -14.64 -29.05
CA GLN A 257 -15.61 -14.89 -30.37
C GLN A 257 -14.65 -15.65 -31.30
N GLY A 258 -13.36 -15.30 -31.30
CA GLY A 258 -12.34 -16.04 -32.06
C GLY A 258 -12.25 -17.53 -31.69
N PHE A 259 -12.46 -17.88 -30.41
CA PHE A 259 -12.48 -19.28 -29.99
C PHE A 259 -13.73 -20.04 -30.41
N ALA A 260 -14.91 -19.40 -30.39
CA ALA A 260 -16.16 -20.02 -30.85
C ALA A 260 -16.12 -20.41 -32.34
N ILE A 261 -15.30 -19.72 -33.12
CA ILE A 261 -15.18 -19.94 -34.57
C ILE A 261 -14.14 -21.01 -34.89
N ARG A 262 -13.09 -21.15 -34.09
CA ARG A 262 -12.13 -22.27 -34.20
C ARG A 262 -12.75 -23.64 -33.93
N SER A 263 -13.87 -23.71 -33.19
CA SER A 263 -14.65 -24.95 -33.07
C SER A 263 -15.47 -25.29 -34.32
N SER A 264 -15.49 -24.42 -35.34
CA SER A 264 -16.11 -24.72 -36.64
C SER A 264 -15.10 -25.32 -37.62
N ILE A 265 -15.56 -26.24 -38.47
CA ILE A 265 -14.71 -27.11 -39.32
C ILE A 265 -14.04 -26.35 -40.49
N ILE A 266 -14.42 -25.07 -40.73
CA ILE A 266 -13.87 -24.25 -41.83
C ILE A 266 -13.38 -22.93 -41.23
N VAL A 267 -12.07 -22.80 -41.04
CA VAL A 267 -11.45 -21.56 -40.57
C VAL A 267 -10.92 -20.79 -41.77
N ASP A 268 -11.60 -19.70 -42.13
CA ASP A 268 -11.16 -18.78 -43.17
C ASP A 268 -10.04 -17.86 -42.64
N LEU A 269 -8.91 -17.81 -43.36
CA LEU A 269 -7.77 -16.97 -43.03
C LEU A 269 -8.13 -15.47 -43.03
N ALA A 270 -9.04 -15.06 -43.93
CA ALA A 270 -9.50 -13.67 -44.01
C ALA A 270 -10.18 -13.22 -42.71
N TYR A 271 -10.97 -14.11 -42.10
CA TYR A 271 -11.68 -13.82 -40.86
C TYR A 271 -10.72 -13.68 -39.65
N LEU A 272 -9.69 -14.53 -39.57
CA LEU A 272 -8.66 -14.40 -38.52
C LEU A 272 -7.87 -13.09 -38.65
N GLN A 273 -7.62 -12.65 -39.89
CA GLN A 273 -6.93 -11.38 -40.15
C GLN A 273 -7.79 -10.18 -39.76
N GLU A 274 -9.09 -10.21 -40.06
CA GLU A 274 -10.04 -9.17 -39.64
C GLU A 274 -10.12 -9.07 -38.11
N MET A 275 -10.24 -10.20 -37.42
CA MET A 275 -10.23 -10.26 -35.94
C MET A 275 -8.94 -9.69 -35.35
N ARG A 276 -7.79 -10.00 -35.95
CA ARG A 276 -6.50 -9.43 -35.53
C ARG A 276 -6.49 -7.91 -35.70
N TYR A 277 -6.97 -7.40 -36.83
CA TYR A 277 -7.02 -5.95 -37.10
C TYR A 277 -7.92 -5.22 -36.09
N GLN A 278 -9.10 -5.78 -35.79
CA GLN A 278 -10.00 -5.24 -34.78
C GLN A 278 -9.36 -5.23 -33.38
N TYR A 279 -8.63 -6.29 -33.01
CA TYR A 279 -7.89 -6.34 -31.75
C TYR A 279 -6.80 -5.28 -31.69
N GLU A 280 -5.99 -5.12 -32.74
CA GLU A 280 -4.92 -4.12 -32.79
C GLU A 280 -5.48 -2.69 -32.69
N ILE A 281 -6.58 -2.37 -33.39
CA ILE A 281 -7.26 -1.08 -33.25
C ILE A 281 -7.72 -0.87 -31.81
N LEU A 282 -8.39 -1.86 -31.24
CA LEU A 282 -8.94 -1.75 -29.89
C LEU A 282 -7.82 -1.63 -28.84
N GLN A 283 -6.66 -2.25 -29.09
CA GLN A 283 -5.44 -2.08 -28.30
C GLN A 283 -4.93 -0.64 -28.37
N LEU A 284 -4.87 -0.02 -29.55
CA LEU A 284 -4.47 1.39 -29.69
C LEU A 284 -5.43 2.31 -28.93
N VAL A 285 -6.73 2.01 -28.91
CA VAL A 285 -7.72 2.81 -28.17
C VAL A 285 -7.46 2.78 -26.64
N THR A 286 -6.79 1.74 -26.12
CA THR A 286 -6.40 1.68 -24.69
C THR A 286 -5.35 2.71 -24.28
N ILE A 287 -4.70 3.37 -25.24
CA ILE A 287 -3.79 4.51 -24.98
C ILE A 287 -4.54 5.66 -24.30
N ILE A 288 -5.81 5.87 -24.66
CA ILE A 288 -6.61 6.98 -24.14
C ILE A 288 -6.79 6.89 -22.61
N PRO A 289 -7.35 5.80 -22.04
CA PRO A 289 -7.49 5.69 -20.59
C PRO A 289 -6.14 5.61 -19.86
N THR A 290 -5.10 4.99 -20.44
CA THR A 290 -3.78 4.91 -19.80
C THR A 290 -3.12 6.29 -19.67
N LEU A 291 -3.16 7.11 -20.72
CA LEU A 291 -2.71 8.50 -20.64
C LEU A 291 -3.58 9.35 -19.70
N ALA A 292 -4.90 9.11 -19.68
CA ALA A 292 -5.79 9.83 -18.78
C ALA A 292 -5.52 9.46 -17.30
N PHE A 293 -5.14 8.22 -16.99
CA PHE A 293 -4.62 7.83 -15.67
C PHE A 293 -3.31 8.57 -15.35
N ALA A 294 -2.33 8.56 -16.25
CA ALA A 294 -1.08 9.30 -16.05
C ALA A 294 -1.32 10.79 -15.79
N PHE A 295 -2.21 11.41 -16.58
CA PHE A 295 -2.59 12.80 -16.41
C PHE A 295 -3.25 13.06 -15.05
N SER A 296 -4.11 12.14 -14.57
CA SER A 296 -4.69 12.24 -13.23
C SER A 296 -3.61 12.22 -12.14
N PHE A 297 -2.64 11.31 -12.21
CA PHE A 297 -1.52 11.27 -11.26
C PHE A 297 -0.68 12.54 -11.29
N TYR A 298 -0.46 13.12 -12.47
CA TYR A 298 0.19 14.41 -12.62
C TYR A 298 -0.62 15.54 -11.94
N LEU A 299 -1.94 15.56 -12.07
CA LEU A 299 -2.78 16.55 -11.38
C LEU A 299 -2.70 16.40 -9.86
N ALA A 300 -2.70 15.17 -9.32
CA ALA A 300 -2.48 14.93 -7.89
C ALA A 300 -1.09 15.40 -7.45
N LEU A 301 -0.05 15.10 -8.24
CA LEU A 301 1.32 15.53 -7.98
C LEU A 301 1.45 17.06 -7.95
N ARG A 302 0.87 17.75 -8.93
CA ARG A 302 0.88 19.22 -9.01
C ARG A 302 0.28 19.85 -7.76
N ARG A 303 -0.81 19.28 -7.23
CA ARG A 303 -1.43 19.78 -5.99
C ARG A 303 -0.53 19.62 -4.77
N ILE A 304 0.12 18.47 -4.65
CA ILE A 304 1.06 18.20 -3.56
C ILE A 304 2.25 19.16 -3.64
N ASN A 305 2.78 19.41 -4.85
CA ASN A 305 3.85 20.39 -5.07
C ASN A 305 3.41 21.81 -4.69
N ASN A 306 2.14 22.16 -4.87
CA ASN A 306 1.56 23.43 -4.48
C ASN A 306 1.19 23.52 -2.98
N GLY A 307 1.44 22.47 -2.19
CA GLY A 307 1.12 22.45 -0.75
C GLY A 307 -0.35 22.20 -0.41
N GLU A 308 -1.19 21.84 -1.39
CA GLU A 308 -2.63 21.61 -1.19
C GLU A 308 -2.94 20.22 -0.63
N ILE A 309 -2.41 19.92 0.55
CA ILE A 309 -2.59 18.62 1.21
C ILE A 309 -4.00 18.58 1.83
N PRO A 310 -4.86 17.59 1.51
CA PRO A 310 -6.12 17.41 2.21
C PRO A 310 -5.85 17.28 3.72
N GLU A 311 -6.41 18.19 4.52
CA GLU A 311 -6.08 18.34 5.93
C GLU A 311 -6.22 17.01 6.69
N SER A 312 -5.14 16.63 7.37
CA SER A 312 -5.22 15.63 8.43
C SER A 312 -5.95 16.29 9.61
N THR A 313 -7.11 15.75 9.97
CA THR A 313 -7.90 16.19 11.12
C THR A 313 -7.08 16.19 12.43
N ALA A 314 -5.94 15.50 12.48
CA ALA A 314 -5.00 15.50 13.59
C ALA A 314 -4.47 16.89 13.97
N GLN A 315 -4.39 17.83 13.01
CA GLN A 315 -3.97 19.21 13.30
C GLN A 315 -5.07 20.02 14.00
N LYS A 316 -6.34 19.58 13.92
CA LYS A 316 -7.49 20.30 14.51
C LYS A 316 -7.71 19.99 15.99
N THR A 317 -6.95 19.06 16.55
CA THR A 317 -7.09 18.56 17.93
C THR A 317 -5.96 18.96 18.87
N LEU A 318 -4.96 19.73 18.41
CA LEU A 318 -4.05 20.40 19.33
C LEU A 318 -4.78 21.66 19.82
N PRO A 319 -5.15 21.75 21.11
CA PRO A 319 -5.69 22.99 21.64
C PRO A 319 -4.60 24.07 21.49
N ALA A 320 -4.99 25.22 20.96
CA ALA A 320 -4.18 26.42 21.06
C ALA A 320 -4.07 26.75 22.55
N TYR A 321 -2.89 26.55 23.11
CA TYR A 321 -2.49 27.07 24.41
C TYR A 321 -1.19 27.85 24.22
#